data_AF-A0A1H8KK35-F1
#
_entry.id   AF-A0A1H8KK35-F1
#
_cell.length_a   1.000
_cell.length_b   1.000
_cell.length_c   1.000
_cell.angle_alpha   90.00
_cell.angle_beta   90.00
_cell.angle_gamma   90.00
#
_symmetry.space_group_name_H-M   'P 1'
#
loop_
_entity.id
_entity.type
_entity.pdbx_description
1 polymer ?
#
loop_
_entity_poly.entity_id
_entity_poly.type
_entity_poly.pdbx_seq_one_letter_code
_entity_poly.pdbx_strand_id
1 'polypeptide(L)' 'MLLLIPLLALAVFLFLWLSRRGSSLTRQCLWREHRAEDLWRCAACGAICHPEKGAPRHCLRPR' A
#
# COMPACT_ATOMS: atom_id res chain seq x y z
N MET A 1 26.75 -9.35 24.71
CA MET A 1 25.39 -8.81 25.01
C MET A 1 25.05 -7.56 24.18
N LEU A 2 26.00 -6.68 23.85
CA LEU A 2 25.76 -5.47 23.05
C LEU A 2 25.35 -5.69 21.58
N LEU A 3 25.60 -6.87 21.00
CA LEU A 3 25.31 -7.18 19.59
C LEU A 3 23.85 -7.60 19.33
N LEU A 4 23.13 -8.04 20.35
CA LEU A 4 21.74 -8.51 20.23
C LEU A 4 20.79 -7.35 19.93
N ILE A 5 21.03 -6.18 20.53
CA ILE A 5 20.20 -4.99 20.37
C ILE A 5 20.24 -4.45 18.92
N PRO A 6 21.40 -4.18 18.30
CA PRO A 6 21.43 -3.70 16.92
C PRO A 6 20.89 -4.74 15.93
N LEU A 7 21.13 -6.04 16.17
CA LEU A 7 20.61 -7.12 15.34
C LEU A 7 19.07 -7.17 15.39
N LEU A 8 18.49 -7.07 16.59
CA LEU A 8 17.03 -7.05 16.77
C LEU A 8 16.43 -5.80 16.13
N ALA A 9 17.06 -4.63 16.30
CA ALA A 9 16.61 -3.39 15.68
C ALA A 9 16.59 -3.52 14.15
N LEU A 10 17.65 -4.05 13.54
CA LEU A 10 17.73 -4.26 12.10
C LEU A 10 16.64 -5.25 11.62
N ALA A 11 16.44 -6.35 12.34
CA ALA A 11 15.40 -7.33 12.02
C ALA A 11 13.99 -6.72 12.09
N VAL A 12 13.69 -5.91 13.11
CA VAL A 12 12.41 -5.21 13.25
C VAL A 12 12.22 -4.19 12.13
N PHE A 13 13.25 -3.40 11.80
CA PHE A 13 13.17 -2.44 10.70
C PHE A 13 12.94 -3.13 9.35
N LEU A 14 13.65 -4.23 9.08
CA LEU A 14 13.46 -5.04 7.87
C LEU A 14 12.06 -5.66 7.83
N PHE A 15 11.61 -6.23 8.95
CA PHE A 15 10.26 -6.81 9.06
C PHE A 15 9.19 -5.75 8.80
N LEU A 16 9.27 -4.58 9.44
CA LEU A 16 8.33 -3.48 9.19
C LEU A 16 8.39 -2.99 7.74
N TRP A 17 9.58 -2.91 7.14
CA TRP A 17 9.73 -2.54 5.73
C TRP A 17 9.08 -3.56 4.79
N LEU A 18 9.33 -4.86 5.01
CA LEU A 18 8.74 -5.97 4.26
C LEU A 18 7.21 -6.04 4.46
N SER A 19 6.74 -5.96 5.70
CA SER A 19 5.30 -5.91 6.01
C SER A 19 4.63 -4.69 5.41
N ARG A 20 5.29 -3.52 5.36
CA ARG A 20 4.73 -2.35 4.65
C ARG A 20 4.70 -2.54 3.13
N ARG A 21 5.66 -3.26 2.54
CA ARG A 21 5.63 -3.56 1.09
C ARG A 21 4.55 -4.59 0.73
N GLY A 22 4.31 -5.57 1.60
CA GLY A 22 3.38 -6.69 1.39
C GLY A 22 1.99 -6.55 2.00
N SER A 23 1.72 -5.55 2.85
CA SER A 23 0.39 -5.38 3.47
C SER A 23 -0.61 -4.83 2.45
N SER A 24 -1.26 -5.74 1.75
CA SER A 24 -2.43 -5.54 0.88
C SER A 24 -3.73 -5.43 1.69
N LEU A 25 -3.66 -5.44 3.02
CA LEU A 25 -4.82 -5.40 3.91
C LEU A 25 -5.35 -3.97 4.11
N THR A 26 -6.10 -3.51 3.12
CA THR A 26 -7.44 -2.89 3.22
C THR A 26 -7.72 -1.67 4.12
N ARG A 27 -6.80 -1.13 4.93
CA ARG A 27 -7.10 0.06 5.78
C ARG A 27 -6.54 1.40 5.31
N GLN A 28 -5.60 1.41 4.37
CA GLN A 28 -4.97 2.65 3.87
C GLN A 28 -5.11 2.82 2.36
N CYS A 29 -6.08 2.16 1.71
CA CYS A 29 -6.28 2.35 0.28
C CYS A 29 -6.89 3.75 0.05
N LEU A 30 -6.02 4.75 -0.17
CA LEU A 30 -6.36 6.14 -0.40
C LEU A 30 -6.66 6.35 -1.89
N TRP A 31 -7.88 5.98 -2.29
CA TRP A 31 -8.39 6.26 -3.62
C TRP A 31 -8.55 7.77 -3.82
N ARG A 32 -7.93 8.29 -4.87
CA ARG A 32 -8.10 9.67 -5.34
C ARG A 32 -8.65 9.64 -6.76
N GLU A 33 -9.67 10.47 -6.98
CA GLU A 33 -10.22 10.71 -8.30
C GLU A 33 -9.27 11.64 -9.08
N HIS A 34 -8.72 11.14 -10.19
CA HIS A 34 -7.98 11.93 -11.17
C HIS A 34 -8.95 12.34 -12.28
N ARG A 35 -9.59 13.50 -12.09
CA ARG A 35 -10.57 14.06 -13.05
C ARG A 35 -9.97 14.39 -14.42
N ALA A 36 -8.67 14.64 -14.50
CA ALA A 36 -7.98 14.93 -15.75
C ALA A 36 -7.93 13.72 -16.70
N GLU A 37 -7.87 12.51 -16.13
CA GLU A 37 -7.73 11.25 -16.87
C GLU A 37 -8.97 10.35 -16.70
N ASP A 38 -10.03 10.89 -16.09
CA ASP A 38 -11.25 10.19 -15.70
C ASP A 38 -10.97 8.80 -15.11
N LEU A 39 -10.10 8.74 -14.11
CA LEU A 39 -9.71 7.48 -13.46
C LEU A 39 -9.50 7.67 -11.96
N TRP A 40 -9.65 6.58 -11.24
CA TRP A 40 -9.35 6.50 -9.82
C TRP A 40 -7.98 5.89 -9.63
N ARG A 41 -7.10 6.56 -8.89
CA ARG A 41 -5.76 6.05 -8.57
C ARG A 41 -5.58 5.97 -7.07
N CYS A 42 -5.07 4.85 -6.59
CA CYS A 42 -4.74 4.72 -5.18
C CYS A 42 -3.35 5.32 -4.90
N ALA A 43 -3.27 6.30 -4.00
CA ALA A 43 -2.01 6.92 -3.60
C ALA A 43 -1.08 5.97 -2.81
N ALA A 44 -1.65 4.92 -2.19
CA ALA A 44 -0.90 3.99 -1.37
C ALA A 44 -0.30 2.80 -2.16
N CYS A 45 -1.05 2.25 -3.12
CA CYS A 45 -0.63 1.07 -3.89
C CYS A 45 -0.43 1.32 -5.39
N GLY A 46 -0.83 2.48 -5.91
CA GLY A 46 -0.73 2.80 -7.32
C GLY A 46 -1.76 2.08 -8.21
N ALA A 47 -2.68 1.32 -7.63
CA ALA A 47 -3.76 0.67 -8.39
C ALA A 47 -4.62 1.71 -9.12
N ILE A 48 -5.10 1.36 -10.31
CA ILE A 48 -5.93 2.21 -11.16
C ILE A 48 -7.29 1.53 -11.31
N CYS A 49 -8.37 2.31 -11.24
CA CYS A 49 -9.73 1.87 -11.49
C CYS A 49 -10.41 2.85 -12.43
N HIS A 50 -11.00 2.34 -13.51
CA HIS A 50 -11.79 3.17 -14.42
C HIS A 50 -13.20 3.41 -13.81
N PRO A 51 -13.76 4.61 -13.96
CA PRO A 51 -15.03 5.03 -13.36
C PRO A 51 -16.23 4.30 -13.96
N GLU A 52 -16.05 3.59 -15.09
CA GLU A 52 -17.05 2.71 -15.71
C GLU A 52 -17.66 1.70 -14.72
N LYS A 53 -16.91 1.31 -13.68
CA LYS A 53 -17.35 0.38 -12.62
C LYS A 53 -17.80 1.08 -11.32
N GLY A 54 -17.83 2.42 -11.30
CA GLY A 54 -18.10 3.23 -10.11
C GLY A 54 -16.91 3.34 -9.16
N ALA A 55 -17.08 4.11 -8.08
CA ALA A 55 -16.02 4.37 -7.11
C ALA A 55 -15.51 3.05 -6.45
N PRO A 56 -14.20 2.80 -6.42
CA PRO A 56 -13.64 1.54 -5.94
C PRO A 56 -13.82 1.39 -4.42
N ARG A 57 -14.57 0.36 -4.01
CA ARG A 57 -14.79 0.00 -2.59
C ARG A 57 -13.71 -0.92 -2.01
N HIS A 58 -12.93 -1.56 -2.89
CA HIS A 58 -11.87 -2.49 -2.53
C HIS A 58 -10.56 -2.11 -3.22
N CYS A 59 -9.43 -2.54 -2.65
CA CYS A 59 -8.11 -2.25 -3.21
C CYS A 59 -7.83 -3.19 -4.39
N LEU A 60 -7.65 -2.66 -5.60
CA LEU A 60 -7.46 -3.41 -6.85
C LEU A 60 -5.97 -3.64 -7.17
N ARG A 61 -5.15 -3.88 -6.15
CA ARG A 61 -3.70 -4.03 -6.35
C ARG A 61 -3.44 -5.28 -7.22
N PRO A 62 -2.75 -5.17 -8.36
CA PRO A 62 -2.31 -6.37 -9.09
C PRO A 62 -1.35 -7.14 -8.19
N ARG A 63 -1.56 -8.46 -8.11
CA ARG A 63 -0.67 -9.37 -7.35
C ARG A 63 0.71 -9.42 -7.98
#